data_AF-A0A7C5CAC3-F1
#
_entry.id   AF-A0A7C5CAC3-F1
#
_cell.length_a   1.000
_cell.length_b   1.000
_cell.length_c   1.000
_cell.angle_alpha   90.00
_cell.angle_beta   90.00
_cell.angle_gamma   90.00
#
_symmetry.space_group_name_H-M   'P 1'
#
loop_
_entity.id
_entity.type
_entity.pdbx_description
1 polymer ?
#
loop_
_entity_poly.entity_id
_entity_poly.type
_entity_poly.pdbx_seq_one_letter_code
_entity_poly.pdbx_strand_id
1 'polypeptide(L)'
;MEKEQFYYDNKIVKMFLSATILWGVVGMLVGLTVALLFVFPGLLEFAGSDNAISWLSFGRLRPLHTNAVIFAFVGNGIFTGVYYSTQRLLKTRMFNDNLSRIHFWGWQLIIV
;
A
#
# COMPACT_ATOMS: atom_id res chain seq x y z
N MET A 1 39.55 17.06 -7.41
CA MET A 1 38.26 16.56 -7.93
C MET A 1 37.18 17.53 -7.53
N GLU A 2 36.48 18.08 -8.50
CA GLU A 2 35.29 18.91 -8.27
C GLU A 2 34.18 18.03 -7.68
N LYS A 3 33.49 18.50 -6.63
CA LYS A 3 32.41 17.73 -6.01
C LYS A 3 31.16 17.84 -6.89
N GLU A 4 30.79 16.78 -7.57
CA GLU A 4 29.51 16.70 -8.29
C GLU A 4 28.35 16.83 -7.27
N GLN A 5 27.49 17.84 -7.45
CA GLN A 5 26.29 18.03 -6.64
C GLN A 5 25.06 17.59 -7.43
N PHE A 6 24.26 16.67 -6.86
CA PHE A 6 23.03 16.15 -7.47
C PHE A 6 21.81 16.50 -6.63
N TYR A 7 20.74 16.94 -7.27
CA TYR A 7 19.45 17.22 -6.63
C TYR A 7 18.44 16.13 -7.01
N TYR A 8 17.97 15.39 -6.00
CA TYR A 8 17.00 14.31 -6.16
C TYR A 8 15.59 14.74 -5.74
N ASP A 9 14.58 14.19 -6.40
CA ASP A 9 13.20 14.31 -5.95
C ASP A 9 12.92 13.27 -4.86
N ASN A 10 13.02 13.69 -3.60
CA ASN A 10 12.64 12.87 -2.45
C ASN A 10 11.20 13.10 -2.02
N LYS A 11 10.44 14.03 -2.64
CA LYS A 11 9.04 14.27 -2.26
C LYS A 11 8.20 13.06 -2.63
N ILE A 12 8.35 12.57 -3.86
CA ILE A 12 7.61 11.39 -4.33
C ILE A 12 7.96 10.12 -3.53
N VAL A 13 9.25 9.96 -3.18
CA VAL A 13 9.70 8.84 -2.35
C VAL A 13 9.01 8.87 -0.99
N LYS A 14 8.96 10.04 -0.34
CA LYS A 14 8.27 10.18 0.95
C LYS A 14 6.78 9.89 0.85
N MET A 15 6.12 10.31 -0.24
CA MET A 15 4.70 10.00 -0.48
C MET A 15 4.45 8.49 -0.56
N PHE A 16 5.22 7.77 -1.39
CA PHE A 16 5.10 6.31 -1.48
C PHE A 16 5.49 5.60 -0.18
N LEU A 17 6.49 6.10 0.55
CA LEU A 17 6.88 5.53 1.85
C LEU A 17 5.75 5.67 2.88
N SER A 18 5.14 6.86 2.98
CA SER A 18 4.00 7.08 3.87
C SER A 18 2.81 6.19 3.49
N ALA A 19 2.51 6.06 2.19
CA ALA A 19 1.47 5.15 1.71
C ALA A 19 1.79 3.68 2.03
N THR A 20 3.06 3.26 1.89
CA THR A 20 3.52 1.91 2.25
C THR A 20 3.22 1.63 3.72
N ILE A 21 3.59 2.52 4.64
CA ILE A 21 3.35 2.33 6.07
C ILE A 21 1.84 2.27 6.35
N LEU A 22 1.05 3.20 5.79
CA LEU A 22 -0.40 3.25 5.96
C LEU A 22 -1.05 1.93 5.53
N TRP A 23 -0.78 1.50 4.29
CA TRP A 23 -1.38 0.29 3.72
C TRP A 23 -0.83 -1.00 4.36
N GLY A 24 0.40 -0.97 4.87
CA GLY A 24 0.94 -2.04 5.70
C GLY A 24 0.11 -2.23 6.97
N VAL A 25 -0.21 -1.16 7.68
CA VAL A 25 -1.07 -1.22 8.87
C VAL A 25 -2.47 -1.72 8.51
N VAL A 26 -3.11 -1.13 7.48
CA VAL A 26 -4.45 -1.53 7.05
C VAL A 26 -4.50 -3.01 6.63
N GLY A 27 -3.57 -3.44 5.77
CA GLY A 27 -3.49 -4.81 5.29
C GLY A 27 -3.29 -5.82 6.42
N MET A 28 -2.41 -5.53 7.38
CA MET A 28 -2.17 -6.40 8.53
C MET A 28 -3.37 -6.47 9.49
N LEU A 29 -4.08 -5.35 9.71
CA LEU A 29 -5.30 -5.33 10.52
C LEU A 29 -6.41 -6.19 9.89
N VAL A 30 -6.66 -6.06 8.58
CA VAL A 30 -7.63 -6.91 7.89
C VAL A 30 -7.19 -8.38 7.95
N GLY A 31 -5.89 -8.67 7.83
CA GLY A 31 -5.35 -10.02 7.98
C GLY A 31 -5.61 -10.62 9.35
N LEU A 32 -5.40 -9.83 10.41
CA LEU A 32 -5.72 -10.22 11.78
C LEU A 32 -7.22 -10.49 11.95
N THR A 33 -8.08 -9.64 11.40
CA THR A 33 -9.55 -9.86 11.41
C THR A 33 -9.93 -11.17 10.71
N VAL A 34 -9.36 -11.45 9.55
CA VAL A 34 -9.61 -12.70 8.80
C VAL A 34 -9.12 -13.92 9.59
N ALA A 35 -7.95 -13.83 10.24
CA ALA A 35 -7.45 -14.89 11.11
C ALA A 35 -8.40 -15.16 12.29
N LEU A 36 -8.92 -14.11 12.93
CA LEU A 36 -9.89 -14.24 14.01
C LEU A 36 -11.23 -14.83 13.55
N LEU A 37 -11.73 -14.44 12.37
CA LEU A 37 -12.92 -15.04 11.76
C LEU A 37 -12.74 -16.54 11.45
N PHE A 38 -11.53 -16.97 11.13
CA PHE A 38 -11.23 -18.38 10.87
C PHE A 38 -11.31 -19.23 12.15
N VAL A 39 -10.83 -18.69 13.28
CA VAL A 39 -10.87 -19.37 14.58
C VAL A 39 -12.26 -19.26 15.22
N PHE A 40 -12.91 -18.10 15.08
CA PHE A 40 -14.23 -17.79 15.64
C PHE A 40 -15.19 -17.41 14.51
N PRO A 41 -15.75 -18.40 13.78
CA PRO A 41 -16.74 -18.17 12.73
C PRO A 41 -18.04 -17.65 13.37
N GLY A 42 -18.18 -16.32 13.41
CA GLY A 42 -19.24 -15.62 14.13
C GLY A 42 -18.76 -14.36 14.87
N LEU A 43 -17.45 -14.09 14.92
CA LEU A 43 -16.89 -12.94 15.66
C LEU A 43 -17.43 -11.58 15.18
N LEU A 44 -17.71 -11.44 13.89
CA LEU A 44 -18.29 -10.23 13.29
C LEU A 44 -19.81 -10.36 13.04
N GLU A 45 -20.42 -11.46 13.48
CA GLU A 45 -21.87 -11.62 13.54
C GLU A 45 -22.36 -10.96 14.84
N PHE A 46 -22.31 -9.64 14.90
CA PHE A 46 -22.84 -8.91 16.05
C PHE A 46 -24.38 -8.88 15.96
N ALA A 47 -25.03 -9.63 16.85
CA ALA A 47 -26.45 -9.61 17.18
C ALA A 47 -27.43 -10.09 16.07
N GLY A 48 -27.82 -11.36 16.17
CA GLY A 48 -29.05 -11.90 15.60
C GLY A 48 -28.91 -12.39 14.16
N SER A 49 -29.23 -13.68 14.01
CA SER A 49 -29.21 -14.56 12.83
C SER A 49 -29.75 -14.02 11.48
N ASP A 50 -30.08 -12.74 11.32
CA ASP A 50 -30.69 -12.18 10.10
C ASP A 50 -29.96 -10.97 9.51
N ASN A 51 -28.94 -10.41 10.17
CA ASN A 51 -28.23 -9.17 9.74
C ASN A 51 -26.69 -9.31 9.69
N ALA A 52 -26.16 -10.47 9.31
CA ALA A 52 -24.73 -10.61 9.06
C ALA A 52 -24.27 -9.60 7.99
N ILE A 53 -23.31 -8.74 8.34
CA ILE A 53 -22.77 -7.72 7.43
C ILE A 53 -22.06 -8.42 6.27
N SER A 54 -22.75 -8.56 5.13
CA SER A 54 -22.31 -9.43 4.03
C SER A 54 -20.90 -9.11 3.49
N TRP A 55 -20.49 -7.83 3.54
CA TRP A 55 -19.16 -7.39 3.10
C TRP A 55 -18.03 -7.67 4.09
N LEU A 56 -18.33 -7.99 5.35
CA LEU A 56 -17.36 -8.43 6.36
C LEU A 56 -17.23 -9.96 6.45
N SER A 57 -17.80 -10.70 5.51
CA SER A 57 -17.65 -12.15 5.44
C SER A 57 -16.20 -12.56 5.15
N PHE A 58 -15.77 -13.68 5.74
CA PHE A 58 -14.42 -14.23 5.54
C PHE A 58 -14.04 -14.36 4.05
N GLY A 59 -14.99 -14.82 3.23
CA GLY A 59 -14.79 -14.99 1.78
C GLY A 59 -14.52 -13.69 1.02
N ARG A 60 -14.99 -12.53 1.50
CA ARG A 60 -14.75 -11.22 0.89
C ARG A 60 -13.55 -10.50 1.50
N LEU A 61 -13.37 -10.60 2.81
CA LEU A 61 -12.23 -9.97 3.51
C LEU A 61 -10.89 -10.61 3.17
N ARG A 62 -10.85 -11.91 2.84
CA ARG A 62 -9.59 -12.58 2.46
C ARG A 62 -9.00 -12.03 1.15
N PRO A 63 -9.75 -11.95 0.03
CA PRO A 63 -9.27 -11.25 -1.16
C PRO A 63 -8.90 -9.78 -0.90
N LEU A 64 -9.64 -9.08 -0.04
CA LEU A 64 -9.32 -7.70 0.34
C LEU A 64 -7.95 -7.62 1.05
N HIS A 65 -7.70 -8.48 2.04
CA HIS A 65 -6.41 -8.58 2.72
C HIS A 65 -5.27 -8.85 1.75
N THR A 66 -5.42 -9.86 0.88
CA THR A 66 -4.36 -10.21 -0.09
C THR A 66 -4.06 -9.06 -1.04
N ASN A 67 -5.08 -8.38 -1.59
CA ASN A 67 -4.86 -7.23 -2.46
C ASN A 67 -4.23 -6.04 -1.71
N ALA A 68 -4.69 -5.76 -0.48
CA ALA A 68 -4.12 -4.69 0.34
C ALA A 68 -2.65 -4.97 0.70
N VAL A 69 -2.27 -6.20 1.04
CA VAL A 69 -0.87 -6.50 1.38
C VAL A 69 0.03 -6.54 0.13
N ILE A 70 -0.44 -7.12 -0.98
CA ILE A 70 0.39 -7.24 -2.18
C ILE A 70 0.46 -5.91 -2.94
N PHE A 71 -0.68 -5.36 -3.36
CA PHE A 71 -0.68 -4.20 -4.24
C PHE A 71 -0.57 -2.89 -3.47
N ALA A 72 -1.25 -2.78 -2.33
CA ALA A 72 -1.20 -1.55 -1.55
C ALA A 72 0.09 -1.45 -0.72
N PHE A 73 0.42 -2.44 0.10
CA PHE A 73 1.65 -2.40 0.90
C PHE A 73 2.91 -2.64 0.04
N VAL A 74 3.07 -3.85 -0.51
CA VAL A 74 4.30 -4.19 -1.27
C VAL A 74 4.43 -3.34 -2.53
N GLY A 75 3.34 -3.08 -3.26
CA GLY A 75 3.37 -2.22 -4.45
C GLY A 75 3.88 -0.79 -4.17
N ASN A 76 3.35 -0.12 -3.13
CA ASN A 76 3.88 1.19 -2.73
C ASN A 76 5.36 1.09 -2.25
N GLY A 77 5.73 -0.03 -1.62
CA GLY A 77 7.12 -0.30 -1.20
C GLY A 77 8.08 -0.41 -2.40
N ILE A 78 7.66 -1.11 -3.46
CA ILE A 78 8.43 -1.21 -4.71
C ILE A 78 8.59 0.18 -5.35
N PHE A 79 7.51 0.97 -5.46
CA PHE A 79 7.61 2.33 -5.99
C PHE A 79 8.57 3.19 -5.16
N THR A 80 8.49 3.13 -3.82
CA THR A 80 9.44 3.81 -2.92
C THR A 80 10.88 3.42 -3.24
N GLY A 81 11.14 2.11 -3.34
CA GLY A 81 12.46 1.55 -3.63
C GLY A 81 13.00 1.99 -5.00
N VAL A 82 12.18 1.92 -6.05
CA VAL A 82 12.56 2.33 -7.41
C VAL A 82 12.85 3.83 -7.48
N TYR A 83 11.91 4.67 -7.02
CA TYR A 83 12.08 6.12 -7.04
C TYR A 83 13.27 6.59 -6.20
N TYR A 84 13.60 5.89 -5.12
CA TYR A 84 14.76 6.22 -4.29
C TYR A 84 16.08 5.74 -4.91
N SER A 85 16.14 4.46 -5.32
CA SER A 85 17.37 3.79 -5.74
C SER A 85 17.83 4.24 -7.11
N THR A 86 16.94 4.30 -8.11
CA THR A 86 17.30 4.64 -9.50
C THR A 86 17.96 6.02 -9.58
N GLN A 87 17.43 7.00 -8.84
CA GLN A 87 18.01 8.35 -8.82
C GLN A 87 19.46 8.37 -8.32
N ARG A 88 19.78 7.55 -7.30
CA ARG A 88 21.11 7.50 -6.67
C ARG A 88 22.09 6.62 -7.42
N LEU A 89 21.62 5.52 -7.98
CA LEU A 89 22.44 4.61 -8.78
C LEU A 89 22.87 5.26 -10.10
N LEU A 90 21.95 5.98 -10.75
CA LEU A 90 22.22 6.67 -12.01
C LEU A 90 22.72 8.11 -11.81
N LYS A 91 22.80 8.58 -10.55
CA LYS A 91 23.16 9.96 -10.19
C LYS A 91 22.39 11.01 -11.01
N THR A 92 21.10 10.78 -11.22
CA THR A 92 20.25 11.68 -12.00
C THR A 92 18.86 11.76 -11.41
N ARG A 93 18.18 12.88 -11.64
CA ARG A 93 16.80 13.07 -11.21
C ARG A 93 15.85 12.24 -12.10
N MET A 94 14.70 11.86 -11.57
CA MET A 94 13.63 11.30 -12.38
C MET A 94 13.22 12.23 -13.53
N PHE A 95 12.89 11.63 -14.67
CA PHE A 95 12.60 12.35 -15.91
C PHE A 95 11.52 13.42 -15.79
N ASN A 96 10.41 13.14 -15.08
CA ASN A 96 9.28 14.06 -15.01
C ASN A 96 8.53 13.93 -13.66
N ASP A 97 8.39 15.05 -12.96
CA ASP A 97 7.68 15.16 -11.68
C ASP A 97 6.16 14.94 -11.82
N ASN A 98 5.56 15.30 -12.95
CA ASN A 98 4.14 15.07 -13.20
C ASN A 98 3.87 13.57 -13.41
N LEU A 99 4.76 12.88 -14.13
CA LEU A 99 4.63 11.44 -14.34
C LEU A 99 4.76 10.67 -13.02
N SER A 100 5.66 11.10 -12.14
CA SER A 100 5.81 10.48 -10.82
C SER A 100 4.56 10.67 -9.95
N ARG A 101 3.92 11.84 -10.02
CA ARG A 101 2.62 12.09 -9.38
C ARG A 101 1.47 11.28 -9.98
N ILE A 102 1.45 11.10 -11.29
CA ILE A 102 0.45 10.23 -11.97
C ILE A 102 0.60 8.79 -11.48
N HIS A 103 1.83 8.28 -11.37
CA HIS A 103 2.05 6.96 -10.79
C HIS A 103 1.54 6.88 -9.35
N PHE A 104 1.83 7.88 -8.51
CA PHE A 104 1.37 7.86 -7.12
C PHE A 104 -0.15 7.86 -7.02
N TRP A 105 -0.82 8.88 -7.59
CA TRP A 105 -2.26 9.01 -7.48
C TRP A 105 -3.01 7.92 -8.25
N GLY A 106 -2.50 7.51 -9.42
CA GLY A 106 -3.03 6.38 -10.16
C GLY A 106 -2.96 5.09 -9.36
N TRP A 107 -1.83 4.84 -8.67
CA TRP A 107 -1.72 3.67 -7.80
C TRP A 107 -2.66 3.74 -6.60
N GLN A 108 -2.82 4.91 -5.97
CA GLN A 108 -3.77 5.06 -4.86
C GLN A 108 -5.22 4.84 -5.32
N LEU A 109 -5.58 5.30 -6.53
CA LEU A 109 -6.92 5.09 -7.11
C LEU A 109 -7.20 3.64 -7.50
N ILE A 110 -6.18 2.82 -7.77
CA ILE A 110 -6.37 1.38 -8.02
C ILE A 110 -6.64 0.64 -6.70
N ILE A 111 -6.11 1.15 -5.60
CA ILE A 111 -6.23 0.51 -4.29
C ILE A 111 -7.57 0.82 -3.61
N VAL A 112 -8.02 2.08 -3.70
CA VAL A 112 -9.25 2.59 -3.05
C VAL A 112 -10.47 2.31 -3.92
#